data_AF-B3NWH3-F1
#
_entry.id   AF-B3NWH3-F1
#
_cell.length_a   1.000
_cell.length_b   1.000
_cell.length_c   1.000
_cell.angle_alpha   90.00
_cell.angle_beta   90.00
_cell.angle_gamma   90.00
#
_symmetry.space_group_name_H-M   'P 1'
#
loop_
_entity.id
_entity.type
_entity.pdbx_description
1 polymer ?
#
loop_
_entity_poly.entity_id
_entity_poly.type
_entity_poly.pdbx_seq_one_letter_code
_entity_poly.pdbx_strand_id
1 'polypeptide(L)'
;MYAAVKPLSNYLRLKTVRIYDPIFTMHSKCTIVILLTCTFLLSAKQYFGEPILCLSSEKHTEFVQSYCWTMGTYILPAEDERDGTSSWDFAFYSPAGAAAEAFNLSSLRALVAHNEQYARLISIAEGVGPETRGVTKRLYLRYYQWVFMILLFQSLLFYFPSFLWKVWEGQRMEQLCCEVGDALILEVTYRTRLQMLTRYFRAQFAPIHCCYSIKYAFCELLNLLISILNFWLMDVVFNGFWHKYIHALAAIPVYDWNLWNLMTSRVFPKVAKCEMFVYGPSGTPNILDILCMLPLNILNEKIFAVLYVWFLFIAMLATINILYRLLLICCPELRLQLLRTHLRGMPKAHVREVLANAGYGDWFVLMCVSINVNPSLFRELLEQLYAKQKQARSTETVFAEAKHHSQQLSHLSQAKLDRSPSRNCSLTLDPMADRHSIGTLSSHRLGVMPTAPTLNLMAPNDEIISMDRFYQESNA
;
A
#
# COMPACT_ATOMS: atom_id res chain seq x y z
N MET A 1 -10.68 2.77 32.21
CA MET A 1 -10.66 3.02 30.75
C MET A 1 -9.37 3.73 30.27
N TYR A 2 -9.05 4.95 30.71
CA TYR A 2 -7.92 5.75 30.18
C TYR A 2 -6.58 5.02 29.97
N ALA A 3 -6.18 4.10 30.87
CA ALA A 3 -4.93 3.34 30.73
C ALA A 3 -4.85 2.52 29.42
N ALA A 4 -5.95 1.91 28.98
CA ALA A 4 -5.99 1.10 27.75
C ALA A 4 -5.97 1.96 26.47
N VAL A 5 -6.45 3.20 26.53
CA VAL A 5 -6.49 4.12 25.38
C VAL A 5 -5.17 4.88 25.22
N LYS A 6 -4.35 4.99 26.28
CA LYS A 6 -3.03 5.66 26.26
C LYS A 6 -2.07 5.14 25.15
N PRO A 7 -1.86 3.82 24.95
CA PRO A 7 -1.04 3.34 23.83
C PRO A 7 -1.66 3.66 22.46
N LEU A 8 -2.98 3.56 22.31
CA LEU A 8 -3.69 3.89 21.06
C LEU A 8 -3.55 5.39 20.72
N SER A 9 -3.65 6.26 21.72
CA SER A 9 -3.43 7.71 21.58
C SER A 9 -1.99 8.03 21.15
N ASN A 10 -0.99 7.35 21.72
CA ASN A 10 0.40 7.49 21.30
C ASN A 10 0.66 6.95 19.88
N TYR A 11 -0.05 5.91 19.44
CA TYR A 11 0.04 5.39 18.06
C TYR A 11 -0.66 6.30 17.04
N LEU A 12 -1.82 6.86 17.40
CA LEU A 12 -2.59 7.79 16.56
C LEU A 12 -2.01 9.20 16.53
N ARG A 13 -1.20 9.60 17.52
CA ARG A 13 -0.44 10.85 17.49
C ARG A 13 0.27 11.03 16.14
N LEU A 14 0.15 12.24 15.60
CA LEU A 14 0.96 12.69 14.48
C LEU A 14 2.40 12.88 14.99
N LYS A 15 3.39 12.32 14.28
CA LYS A 15 4.80 12.67 14.51
C LYS A 15 5.01 14.14 14.17
N THR A 16 5.99 14.77 14.82
CA THR A 16 6.45 16.14 14.51
C THR A 16 6.87 16.28 13.04
N VAL A 17 7.44 15.21 12.46
CA VAL A 17 7.76 15.11 11.03
C VAL A 17 6.78 14.14 10.35
N ARG A 18 6.08 14.62 9.32
CA ARG A 18 5.17 13.90 8.45
C ARG A 18 5.94 13.23 7.30
N ILE A 19 6.12 11.92 7.42
CA ILE A 19 6.80 11.05 6.45
C ILE A 19 5.81 10.29 5.54
N TYR A 20 4.51 10.60 5.64
CA TYR A 20 3.41 9.91 4.96
C TYR A 20 2.38 10.89 4.42
N ASP A 21 1.81 10.56 3.26
CA ASP A 21 0.59 11.22 2.77
C ASP A 21 -0.64 10.85 3.65
N PRO A 22 -1.71 11.68 3.64
CA PRO A 22 -2.94 11.38 4.38
C PRO A 22 -3.57 10.03 3.98
N ILE A 23 -3.53 9.68 2.69
CA ILE A 23 -4.06 8.41 2.17
C ILE A 23 -3.24 7.23 2.71
N PHE A 24 -1.91 7.28 2.61
CA PHE A 24 -1.01 6.28 3.18
C PHE A 24 -1.23 6.11 4.71
N THR A 25 -1.55 7.20 5.40
CA THR A 25 -1.88 7.20 6.83
C THR A 25 -3.22 6.51 7.12
N MET A 26 -4.23 6.64 6.26
CA MET A 26 -5.50 5.91 6.40
C MET A 26 -5.29 4.39 6.23
N HIS A 27 -4.58 3.95 5.19
CA HIS A 27 -4.20 2.54 5.02
C HIS A 27 -3.47 2.00 6.27
N SER A 28 -2.39 2.67 6.66
CA SER A 28 -1.40 2.12 7.60
C SER A 28 -1.57 2.52 9.07
N LYS A 29 -2.65 3.22 9.42
CA LYS A 29 -3.10 3.39 10.81
C LYS A 29 -4.59 3.09 10.96
N CYS A 30 -5.46 3.69 10.15
CA CYS A 30 -6.90 3.64 10.37
C CYS A 30 -7.47 2.24 10.08
N THR A 31 -7.16 1.65 8.92
CA THR A 31 -7.59 0.27 8.58
C THR A 31 -7.10 -0.74 9.61
N ILE A 32 -5.87 -0.60 10.12
CA ILE A 32 -5.32 -1.49 11.15
C ILE A 32 -6.11 -1.39 12.46
N VAL A 33 -6.38 -0.17 12.94
CA VAL A 33 -7.17 0.04 14.17
C VAL A 33 -8.59 -0.51 14.02
N ILE A 34 -9.21 -0.37 12.84
CA ILE A 34 -10.52 -0.97 12.54
C ILE A 34 -10.43 -2.50 12.58
N LEU A 35 -9.49 -3.11 11.85
CA LEU A 35 -9.34 -4.58 11.79
C LEU A 35 -8.99 -5.19 13.15
N LEU A 36 -8.12 -4.57 13.94
CA LEU A 36 -7.82 -5.01 15.31
C LEU A 36 -9.02 -4.86 16.24
N THR A 37 -9.84 -3.82 16.07
CA THR A 37 -11.09 -3.64 16.83
C THR A 37 -12.11 -4.74 16.47
N CYS A 38 -12.32 -5.01 15.18
CA CYS A 38 -13.19 -6.09 14.72
C CYS A 38 -12.69 -7.47 15.18
N THR A 39 -11.38 -7.71 15.10
CA THR A 39 -10.72 -8.92 15.64
C THR A 39 -11.01 -9.09 17.12
N PHE A 40 -10.81 -8.03 17.92
CA PHE A 40 -11.08 -8.06 19.36
C PHE A 40 -12.55 -8.33 19.68
N LEU A 41 -13.50 -7.71 18.96
CA LEU A 41 -14.94 -7.93 19.15
C LEU A 41 -15.36 -9.37 18.84
N LEU A 42 -14.84 -9.95 17.76
CA LEU A 42 -15.12 -11.35 17.41
C LEU A 42 -14.49 -12.33 18.40
N SER A 43 -13.22 -12.15 18.77
CA SER A 43 -12.56 -12.94 19.82
C SER A 43 -13.32 -12.85 21.15
N ALA A 44 -13.77 -11.65 21.54
CA ALA A 44 -14.55 -11.46 22.77
C ALA A 44 -15.85 -12.27 22.74
N LYS A 45 -16.59 -12.25 21.62
CA LYS A 45 -17.81 -13.07 21.47
C LYS A 45 -17.51 -14.57 21.42
N GLN A 46 -16.39 -14.98 20.83
CA GLN A 46 -16.03 -16.39 20.65
C GLN A 46 -15.49 -17.05 21.94
N TYR A 47 -14.81 -16.31 22.82
CA TYR A 47 -14.20 -16.84 24.04
C TYR A 47 -14.93 -16.49 25.36
N PHE A 48 -15.69 -15.38 25.41
CA PHE A 48 -16.37 -14.92 26.64
C PHE A 48 -17.89 -14.81 26.51
N GLY A 49 -18.47 -15.21 25.38
CA GLY A 49 -19.91 -15.33 25.19
C GLY A 49 -20.27 -16.65 24.52
N GLU A 50 -21.56 -16.98 24.47
CA GLU A 50 -22.06 -18.23 23.88
C GLU A 50 -21.96 -18.16 22.33
N PRO A 51 -21.05 -18.87 21.65
CA PRO A 51 -20.86 -18.69 20.21
C PRO A 51 -21.98 -19.38 19.39
N ILE A 52 -22.62 -20.38 19.98
CA ILE A 52 -23.70 -21.21 19.43
C ILE A 52 -24.73 -21.50 20.53
N LEU A 53 -26.02 -21.58 20.18
CA LEU A 53 -27.11 -21.94 21.10
C LEU A 53 -27.96 -23.05 20.46
N CYS A 54 -27.86 -24.26 21.01
CA CYS A 54 -28.52 -25.46 20.46
C CYS A 54 -29.77 -25.86 21.24
N LEU A 55 -30.85 -26.14 20.53
CA LEU A 55 -32.11 -26.69 21.05
C LEU A 55 -31.96 -28.21 21.16
N SER A 56 -31.87 -28.71 22.39
CA SER A 56 -31.79 -30.15 22.67
C SER A 56 -32.65 -30.52 23.88
N SER A 57 -33.21 -31.73 23.86
CA SER A 57 -33.94 -32.33 24.98
C SER A 57 -33.01 -33.13 25.93
N GLU A 58 -31.71 -33.18 25.64
CA GLU A 58 -30.73 -33.86 26.50
C GLU A 58 -30.46 -33.10 27.80
N LYS A 59 -30.17 -33.85 28.88
CA LYS A 59 -29.88 -33.28 30.21
C LYS A 59 -28.60 -32.44 30.26
N HIS A 60 -27.71 -32.61 29.29
CA HIS A 60 -26.40 -31.95 29.23
C HIS A 60 -26.31 -31.03 28.01
N THR A 61 -27.09 -29.95 28.01
CA THR A 61 -27.14 -28.96 26.93
C THR A 61 -25.78 -28.30 26.65
N GLU A 62 -24.97 -28.04 27.68
CA GLU A 62 -23.59 -27.52 27.54
C GLU A 62 -22.67 -28.46 26.76
N PHE A 63 -22.80 -29.78 26.98
CA PHE A 63 -22.04 -30.79 26.22
C PHE A 63 -22.47 -30.82 24.76
N VAL A 64 -23.78 -30.75 24.49
CA VAL A 64 -24.33 -30.65 23.13
C VAL A 64 -23.83 -29.40 22.41
N GLN A 65 -23.88 -28.23 23.05
CA GLN A 65 -23.37 -26.98 22.48
C GLN A 65 -21.86 -27.07 22.19
N SER A 66 -21.08 -27.63 23.11
CA SER A 66 -19.64 -27.84 22.97
C SER A 66 -19.30 -28.82 21.84
N TYR A 67 -20.07 -29.90 21.69
CA TYR A 67 -19.95 -30.87 20.61
C TYR A 67 -20.24 -30.22 19.25
N CYS A 68 -21.39 -29.56 19.11
CA CYS A 68 -21.81 -28.89 17.88
C CYS A 68 -20.89 -27.71 17.50
N TRP A 69 -20.28 -27.03 18.49
CA TRP A 69 -19.23 -26.04 18.23
C TRP A 69 -17.95 -26.69 17.69
N THR A 70 -17.51 -27.81 18.29
CA THR A 70 -16.22 -28.45 17.98
C THR A 70 -16.24 -29.24 16.67
N MET A 71 -17.28 -30.05 16.47
CA MET A 71 -17.48 -30.84 15.25
C MET A 71 -17.96 -29.98 14.07
N GLY A 72 -18.60 -28.85 14.37
CA GLY A 72 -19.16 -27.91 13.41
C GLY A 72 -20.63 -28.17 13.09
N THR A 73 -21.27 -27.17 12.51
CA THR A 73 -22.66 -27.24 12.03
C THR A 73 -22.71 -27.35 10.50
N TYR A 74 -23.86 -27.72 9.94
CA TYR A 74 -24.08 -27.78 8.50
C TYR A 74 -25.45 -27.18 8.12
N ILE A 75 -25.55 -26.74 6.88
CA ILE A 75 -26.82 -26.39 6.22
C ILE A 75 -27.01 -27.21 4.94
N LEU A 76 -28.27 -27.32 4.51
CA LEU A 76 -28.68 -27.92 3.25
C LEU A 76 -29.00 -26.77 2.28
N PRO A 77 -28.08 -26.40 1.36
CA PRO A 77 -28.40 -25.39 0.34
C PRO A 77 -29.58 -25.85 -0.53
N ALA A 78 -30.38 -24.89 -1.00
CA ALA A 78 -31.40 -25.15 -2.01
C ALA A 78 -30.74 -25.67 -3.30
N GLU A 79 -31.44 -26.52 -4.05
CA GLU A 79 -30.84 -27.30 -5.15
C GLU A 79 -30.56 -26.51 -6.46
N ASP A 80 -30.47 -25.17 -6.39
CA ASP A 80 -30.17 -24.31 -7.55
C ASP A 80 -28.70 -24.41 -8.01
N GLU A 81 -27.75 -24.77 -7.15
CA GLU A 81 -26.33 -24.98 -7.53
C GLU A 81 -26.12 -26.36 -8.20
N ARG A 82 -27.01 -26.73 -9.13
CA ARG A 82 -26.98 -28.00 -9.88
C ARG A 82 -26.87 -27.85 -11.41
N ASP A 83 -26.41 -26.70 -11.89
CA ASP A 83 -25.74 -26.64 -13.19
C ASP A 83 -24.40 -25.89 -13.12
N GLY A 84 -23.36 -26.54 -13.62
CA GLY A 84 -21.99 -26.04 -13.71
C GLY A 84 -21.62 -25.57 -15.11
N THR A 85 -22.62 -25.32 -15.97
CA THR A 85 -22.42 -24.87 -17.36
C THR A 85 -22.65 -23.37 -17.50
N SER A 86 -21.67 -22.70 -18.08
CA SER A 86 -21.76 -21.27 -18.41
C SER A 86 -22.42 -21.08 -19.77
N SER A 87 -23.63 -20.51 -19.81
CA SER A 87 -24.11 -19.81 -21.01
C SER A 87 -24.98 -18.60 -20.68
N TRP A 88 -24.90 -17.58 -21.52
CA TRP A 88 -25.71 -16.36 -21.48
C TRP A 88 -26.86 -16.46 -22.50
N ASP A 89 -27.80 -17.36 -22.28
CA ASP A 89 -28.94 -17.56 -23.20
C ASP A 89 -30.23 -16.92 -22.67
N PHE A 90 -30.50 -15.73 -23.21
CA PHE A 90 -31.70 -14.93 -22.92
C PHE A 90 -32.90 -15.44 -23.75
N ALA A 91 -33.55 -16.52 -23.30
CA ALA A 91 -34.67 -17.15 -24.00
C ALA A 91 -36.04 -16.73 -23.44
N PHE A 92 -36.89 -16.17 -24.30
CA PHE A 92 -38.23 -15.65 -23.99
C PHE A 92 -39.31 -16.74 -24.14
N TYR A 93 -40.40 -16.63 -23.37
CA TYR A 93 -41.75 -17.22 -23.61
C TYR A 93 -41.91 -18.43 -24.57
N SER A 94 -42.32 -19.60 -24.04
CA SER A 94 -43.54 -20.31 -24.51
C SER A 94 -43.92 -21.51 -23.61
N PRO A 95 -45.18 -22.01 -23.64
CA PRO A 95 -45.71 -22.92 -22.61
C PRO A 95 -45.95 -24.38 -23.06
N ALA A 96 -46.08 -25.25 -22.05
CA ALA A 96 -46.80 -26.54 -22.00
C ALA A 96 -46.30 -27.74 -22.85
N GLY A 97 -46.10 -28.89 -22.18
CA GLY A 97 -46.06 -30.21 -22.84
C GLY A 97 -45.31 -31.31 -22.09
N ALA A 98 -46.05 -32.25 -21.49
CA ALA A 98 -45.59 -33.54 -20.92
C ALA A 98 -44.57 -33.49 -19.74
N ALA A 99 -44.55 -34.43 -18.79
CA ALA A 99 -45.51 -35.50 -18.47
C ALA A 99 -45.73 -35.53 -16.94
N ALA A 100 -46.98 -35.71 -16.50
CA ALA A 100 -47.32 -35.78 -15.08
C ALA A 100 -47.59 -37.23 -14.65
N GLU A 101 -46.63 -37.87 -13.99
CA GLU A 101 -46.93 -39.05 -13.18
C GLU A 101 -47.69 -38.59 -11.92
N ALA A 102 -48.90 -39.10 -11.74
CA ALA A 102 -49.80 -38.70 -10.66
C ALA A 102 -49.39 -39.31 -9.30
N PHE A 103 -48.30 -38.81 -8.72
CA PHE A 103 -47.85 -39.22 -7.39
C PHE A 103 -48.85 -38.78 -6.31
N ASN A 104 -49.20 -39.68 -5.39
CA ASN A 104 -50.29 -39.46 -4.43
C ASN A 104 -50.00 -38.28 -3.48
N LEU A 105 -50.76 -37.20 -3.62
CA LEU A 105 -50.60 -35.93 -2.88
C LEU A 105 -51.16 -36.00 -1.44
N SER A 106 -51.07 -37.17 -0.80
CA SER A 106 -51.61 -37.46 0.54
C SER A 106 -50.60 -37.24 1.67
N SER A 107 -49.31 -37.06 1.36
CA SER A 107 -48.28 -36.77 2.37
C SER A 107 -47.88 -35.30 2.34
N LEU A 108 -47.77 -34.70 3.53
CA LEU A 108 -47.30 -33.31 3.68
C LEU A 108 -45.86 -33.13 3.17
N ARG A 109 -45.06 -34.21 3.15
CA ARG A 109 -43.73 -34.24 2.50
C ARG A 109 -43.80 -34.07 0.98
N ALA A 110 -44.77 -34.71 0.31
CA ALA A 110 -44.95 -34.54 -1.14
C ALA A 110 -45.43 -33.12 -1.49
N LEU A 111 -46.33 -32.54 -0.69
CA LEU A 111 -46.76 -31.14 -0.82
C LEU A 111 -45.59 -30.15 -0.64
N VAL A 112 -44.73 -30.38 0.36
CA VAL A 112 -43.50 -29.59 0.57
C VAL A 112 -42.51 -29.76 -0.60
N ALA A 113 -42.32 -30.98 -1.12
CA ALA A 113 -41.40 -31.22 -2.23
C ALA A 113 -41.89 -30.64 -3.58
N HIS A 114 -43.21 -30.58 -3.80
CA HIS A 114 -43.78 -30.14 -5.07
C HIS A 114 -44.01 -28.62 -5.15
N ASN A 115 -44.14 -27.92 -4.01
CA ASN A 115 -44.46 -26.50 -3.99
C ASN A 115 -43.43 -25.69 -3.20
N GLU A 116 -42.53 -25.03 -3.92
CA GLU A 116 -41.40 -24.28 -3.34
C GLU A 116 -41.85 -23.16 -2.38
N GLN A 117 -42.98 -22.51 -2.66
CA GLN A 117 -43.57 -21.51 -1.76
C GLN A 117 -43.99 -22.13 -0.43
N TYR A 118 -44.50 -23.36 -0.45
CA TYR A 118 -44.92 -24.11 0.75
C TYR A 118 -43.70 -24.64 1.53
N ALA A 119 -42.63 -25.04 0.84
CA ALA A 119 -41.36 -25.38 1.46
C ALA A 119 -40.76 -24.20 2.23
N ARG A 120 -40.70 -23.01 1.59
CA ARG A 120 -40.23 -21.76 2.23
C ARG A 120 -41.11 -21.31 3.41
N LEU A 121 -42.39 -21.72 3.45
CA LEU A 121 -43.34 -21.40 4.53
C LEU A 121 -43.22 -22.35 5.74
N ILE A 122 -42.56 -23.50 5.58
CA ILE A 122 -42.38 -24.53 6.62
C ILE A 122 -40.91 -24.65 7.07
N SER A 123 -39.95 -24.18 6.28
CA SER A 123 -38.54 -24.09 6.68
C SER A 123 -38.35 -23.07 7.82
N ILE A 124 -37.85 -23.54 8.98
CA ILE A 124 -37.59 -22.70 10.16
C ILE A 124 -36.53 -21.62 9.86
N ALA A 125 -35.60 -21.92 8.96
CA ALA A 125 -34.65 -20.98 8.38
C ALA A 125 -34.20 -21.48 6.99
N GLU A 126 -33.74 -20.58 6.13
CA GLU A 126 -33.09 -20.97 4.88
C GLU A 126 -31.83 -21.79 5.20
N GLY A 127 -31.67 -22.94 4.52
CA GLY A 127 -30.63 -23.92 4.83
C GLY A 127 -31.02 -25.00 5.86
N VAL A 128 -32.23 -24.95 6.44
CA VAL A 128 -32.72 -25.92 7.44
C VAL A 128 -33.98 -26.63 6.93
N GLY A 129 -33.85 -27.93 6.67
CA GLY A 129 -34.96 -28.77 6.17
C GLY A 129 -34.74 -30.27 6.45
N PRO A 130 -35.70 -31.12 6.04
CA PRO A 130 -35.56 -32.58 6.11
C PRO A 130 -34.47 -33.06 5.15
N GLU A 131 -33.55 -33.90 5.63
CA GLU A 131 -32.44 -34.41 4.83
C GLU A 131 -32.80 -35.73 4.13
N THR A 132 -32.50 -35.84 2.84
CA THR A 132 -32.60 -37.09 2.06
C THR A 132 -31.18 -37.64 1.83
N ARG A 133 -30.80 -38.62 2.66
CA ARG A 133 -29.46 -39.24 2.64
C ARG A 133 -29.08 -39.71 1.23
N GLY A 134 -27.93 -39.25 0.74
CA GLY A 134 -27.42 -39.56 -0.59
C GLY A 134 -27.88 -38.63 -1.71
N VAL A 135 -28.83 -37.72 -1.45
CA VAL A 135 -29.30 -36.72 -2.44
C VAL A 135 -28.87 -35.31 -2.03
N THR A 136 -29.25 -34.85 -0.83
CA THR A 136 -28.92 -33.49 -0.37
C THR A 136 -27.46 -33.35 0.05
N LYS A 137 -26.72 -32.45 -0.61
CA LYS A 137 -25.33 -32.10 -0.29
C LYS A 137 -25.25 -31.25 0.99
N ARG A 138 -24.52 -31.69 2.02
CA ARG A 138 -24.28 -30.92 3.25
C ARG A 138 -23.19 -29.86 3.04
N LEU A 139 -23.44 -28.61 3.41
CA LEU A 139 -22.43 -27.54 3.46
C LEU A 139 -22.03 -27.27 4.93
N TYR A 140 -20.79 -27.60 5.29
CA TYR A 140 -20.29 -27.46 6.66
C TYR A 140 -19.80 -26.04 6.97
N LEU A 141 -20.39 -25.43 8.00
CA LEU A 141 -20.10 -24.09 8.46
C LEU A 141 -18.96 -24.13 9.49
N ARG A 142 -17.72 -24.09 9.00
CA ARG A 142 -16.50 -24.05 9.85
C ARG A 142 -15.69 -22.76 9.69
N TYR A 143 -16.00 -21.93 8.70
CA TYR A 143 -15.26 -20.69 8.43
C TYR A 143 -15.31 -19.70 9.61
N TYR A 144 -16.44 -19.61 10.33
CA TYR A 144 -16.63 -18.61 11.38
C TYR A 144 -15.62 -18.73 12.54
N GLN A 145 -15.05 -19.93 12.75
CA GLN A 145 -14.02 -20.19 13.77
C GLN A 145 -12.68 -19.52 13.44
N TRP A 146 -12.44 -19.17 12.17
CA TRP A 146 -11.18 -18.64 11.65
C TRP A 146 -11.24 -17.15 11.31
N VAL A 147 -12.45 -16.56 11.27
CA VAL A 147 -12.67 -15.16 10.83
C VAL A 147 -11.78 -14.17 11.58
N PHE A 148 -11.71 -14.26 12.91
CA PHE A 148 -10.90 -13.32 13.69
C PHE A 148 -9.39 -13.46 13.41
N MET A 149 -8.90 -14.67 13.12
CA MET A 149 -7.51 -14.90 12.69
C MET A 149 -7.24 -14.35 11.28
N ILE A 150 -8.23 -14.42 10.38
CA ILE A 150 -8.15 -13.82 9.04
C ILE A 150 -8.09 -12.30 9.14
N LEU A 151 -8.95 -11.66 9.96
CA LEU A 151 -8.90 -10.21 10.20
C LEU A 151 -7.58 -9.77 10.87
N LEU A 152 -7.05 -10.57 11.80
CA LEU A 152 -5.73 -10.33 12.40
C LEU A 152 -4.62 -10.37 11.35
N PHE A 153 -4.60 -11.39 10.49
CA PHE A 153 -3.63 -11.51 9.39
C PHE A 153 -3.74 -10.35 8.39
N GLN A 154 -4.97 -9.95 8.01
CA GLN A 154 -5.21 -8.76 7.19
C GLN A 154 -4.64 -7.48 7.84
N SER A 155 -4.76 -7.32 9.16
CA SER A 155 -4.19 -6.17 9.86
C SER A 155 -2.65 -6.09 9.74
N LEU A 156 -1.97 -7.24 9.67
CA LEU A 156 -0.53 -7.33 9.42
C LEU A 156 -0.19 -7.03 7.95
N LEU A 157 -0.99 -7.50 7.00
CA LEU A 157 -0.82 -7.18 5.58
C LEU A 157 -0.96 -5.66 5.34
N PHE A 158 -2.00 -5.02 5.87
CA PHE A 158 -2.16 -3.55 5.76
C PHE A 158 -1.10 -2.75 6.53
N TYR A 159 -0.38 -3.36 7.48
CA TYR A 159 0.79 -2.74 8.11
C TYR A 159 2.06 -2.82 7.26
N PHE A 160 2.23 -3.89 6.47
CA PHE A 160 3.49 -4.22 5.81
C PHE A 160 4.09 -3.11 4.94
N PRO A 161 3.35 -2.37 4.09
CA PRO A 161 3.92 -1.25 3.31
C PRO A 161 4.49 -0.13 4.18
N SER A 162 3.90 0.11 5.35
CA SER A 162 4.32 1.16 6.29
C SER A 162 5.49 0.73 7.15
N PHE A 163 5.57 -0.55 7.51
CA PHE A 163 6.77 -1.14 8.07
C PHE A 163 7.95 -1.05 7.10
N LEU A 164 7.75 -1.48 5.85
CA LEU A 164 8.76 -1.44 4.80
C LEU A 164 9.28 -0.02 4.56
N TRP A 165 8.37 0.97 4.47
CA TRP A 165 8.77 2.37 4.33
C TRP A 165 9.60 2.91 5.50
N LYS A 166 9.27 2.56 6.76
CA LYS A 166 10.09 2.99 7.93
C LYS A 166 11.51 2.45 7.87
N VAL A 167 11.67 1.20 7.44
CA VAL A 167 12.98 0.56 7.29
C VAL A 167 13.77 1.20 6.14
N TRP A 168 13.09 1.59 5.06
CA TRP A 168 13.71 2.20 3.87
C TRP A 168 13.98 3.70 3.96
N GLU A 169 13.26 4.45 4.80
CA GLU A 169 13.43 5.90 4.98
C GLU A 169 14.55 6.25 5.97
N GLY A 170 14.86 5.37 6.92
CA GLY A 170 16.05 5.48 7.77
C GLY A 170 16.11 6.74 8.65
N GLN A 171 14.97 7.38 8.95
CA GLN A 171 14.85 8.67 9.64
C GLN A 171 15.49 9.85 8.88
N ARG A 172 15.73 9.74 7.56
CA ARG A 172 16.33 10.79 6.72
C ARG A 172 15.52 12.10 6.77
N MET A 173 14.20 12.03 6.67
CA MET A 173 13.35 13.24 6.73
C MET A 173 13.27 13.81 8.14
N GLU A 174 13.35 12.96 9.16
CA GLU A 174 13.45 13.37 10.55
C GLU A 174 14.76 14.15 10.78
N GLN A 175 15.91 13.62 10.33
CA GLN A 175 17.21 14.31 10.38
C GLN A 175 17.25 15.63 9.60
N LEU A 176 16.57 15.72 8.44
CA LEU A 176 16.52 16.94 7.62
C LEU A 176 15.58 18.03 8.17
N CYS A 177 14.53 17.65 8.91
CA CYS A 177 13.44 18.58 9.30
C CYS A 177 13.28 18.78 10.82
N CYS A 178 14.01 18.02 11.67
CA CYS A 178 14.00 18.20 13.12
C CYS A 178 14.29 19.65 13.52
N GLU A 179 13.60 20.13 14.57
CA GLU A 179 13.73 21.48 15.14
C GLU A 179 13.33 22.65 14.21
N VAL A 180 12.88 22.35 12.97
CA VAL A 180 12.57 23.37 11.94
C VAL A 180 11.06 23.54 11.70
N GLY A 181 10.22 22.73 12.35
CA GLY A 181 8.75 22.79 12.26
C GLY A 181 8.06 23.75 13.24
N ASP A 182 8.74 24.22 14.29
CA ASP A 182 8.14 25.05 15.34
C ASP A 182 8.05 26.54 14.94
N ALA A 183 7.05 27.26 15.44
CA ALA A 183 6.78 28.65 15.05
C ALA A 183 7.76 29.68 15.66
N LEU A 184 8.46 29.32 16.74
CA LEU A 184 9.55 30.12 17.34
C LEU A 184 10.85 29.31 17.26
N ILE A 185 11.70 29.61 16.29
CA ILE A 185 13.04 29.05 16.15
C ILE A 185 14.06 30.15 16.45
N LEU A 186 15.09 29.83 17.25
CA LEU A 186 16.21 30.73 17.51
C LEU A 186 16.93 31.08 16.20
N GLU A 187 17.18 32.36 15.93
CA GLU A 187 17.81 32.83 14.67
C GLU A 187 19.14 32.12 14.33
N VAL A 188 19.94 31.77 15.35
CA VAL A 188 21.21 31.06 15.17
C VAL A 188 20.96 29.64 14.62
N THR A 189 20.01 28.91 15.20
CA THR A 189 19.59 27.58 14.74
C THR A 189 18.97 27.65 13.35
N TYR A 190 18.09 28.63 13.13
CA TYR A 190 17.43 28.90 11.84
C TYR A 190 18.47 29.08 10.71
N ARG A 191 19.45 29.97 10.88
CA ARG A 191 20.48 30.25 9.87
C ARG A 191 21.38 29.04 9.62
N THR A 192 21.77 28.31 10.67
CA THR A 192 22.60 27.10 10.55
C THR A 192 21.87 25.98 9.81
N ARG A 193 20.61 25.68 10.16
CA ARG A 193 19.79 24.67 9.48
C ARG A 193 19.53 25.06 8.02
N LEU A 194 19.21 26.32 7.74
CA LEU A 194 19.05 26.85 6.37
C LEU A 194 20.33 26.66 5.53
N GLN A 195 21.51 26.98 6.07
CA GLN A 195 22.79 26.73 5.39
C GLN A 195 23.05 25.24 5.13
N MET A 196 22.71 24.35 6.07
CA MET A 196 22.80 22.90 5.87
C MET A 196 21.93 22.43 4.71
N LEU A 197 20.66 22.84 4.65
CA LEU A 197 19.73 22.47 3.57
C LEU A 197 20.20 23.03 2.21
N THR A 198 20.64 24.30 2.15
CA THR A 198 21.19 24.90 0.93
C THR A 198 22.44 24.14 0.44
N ARG A 199 23.33 23.71 1.35
CA ARG A 199 24.51 22.89 1.01
C ARG A 199 24.13 21.49 0.53
N TYR A 200 23.17 20.84 1.19
CA TYR A 200 22.66 19.52 0.84
C TYR A 200 22.06 19.48 -0.57
N PHE A 201 21.13 20.39 -0.89
CA PHE A 201 20.51 20.43 -2.22
C PHE A 201 21.49 20.88 -3.32
N ARG A 202 22.49 21.72 -3.00
CA ARG A 202 23.57 22.09 -3.94
C ARG A 202 24.53 20.93 -4.28
N ALA A 203 24.65 19.92 -3.42
CA ALA A 203 25.52 18.76 -3.66
C ALA A 203 24.97 17.73 -4.66
N GLN A 204 23.76 17.97 -5.21
CA GLN A 204 23.19 17.27 -6.39
C GLN A 204 23.12 15.73 -6.27
N PHE A 205 22.57 15.23 -5.16
CA PHE A 205 22.34 13.80 -4.88
C PHE A 205 21.18 13.16 -5.68
N ALA A 206 21.03 13.53 -6.96
CA ALA A 206 19.94 13.10 -7.85
C ALA A 206 19.66 11.58 -7.88
N PRO A 207 20.65 10.65 -7.97
CA PRO A 207 20.35 9.21 -7.94
C PRO A 207 19.81 8.74 -6.59
N ILE A 208 20.26 9.34 -5.48
CA ILE A 208 19.80 8.99 -4.13
C ILE A 208 18.37 9.48 -3.92
N HIS A 209 18.06 10.70 -4.37
CA HIS A 209 16.70 11.23 -4.36
C HIS A 209 15.74 10.45 -5.27
N CYS A 210 16.22 10.00 -6.43
CA CYS A 210 15.47 9.12 -7.33
C CYS A 210 15.12 7.78 -6.65
N CYS A 211 16.13 7.08 -6.10
CA CYS A 211 15.97 5.84 -5.34
C CYS A 211 14.97 5.99 -4.18
N TYR A 212 15.07 7.08 -3.41
CA TYR A 212 14.13 7.41 -2.34
C TYR A 212 12.68 7.56 -2.84
N SER A 213 12.48 8.26 -3.97
CA SER A 213 11.15 8.42 -4.58
C SER A 213 10.57 7.12 -5.14
N ILE A 214 11.41 6.24 -5.69
CA ILE A 214 11.00 4.92 -6.19
C ILE A 214 10.62 3.99 -5.04
N LYS A 215 11.40 3.98 -3.95
CA LYS A 215 11.07 3.25 -2.71
C LYS A 215 9.70 3.66 -2.16
N TYR A 216 9.36 4.96 -2.17
CA TYR A 216 8.05 5.43 -1.75
C TYR A 216 6.93 4.97 -2.68
N ALA A 217 7.10 5.17 -4.00
CA ALA A 217 6.12 4.76 -5.00
C ALA A 217 5.86 3.24 -5.00
N PHE A 218 6.87 2.43 -4.69
CA PHE A 218 6.70 0.99 -4.47
C PHE A 218 5.80 0.70 -3.25
N CYS A 219 5.98 1.40 -2.13
CA CYS A 219 5.10 1.25 -0.97
C CYS A 219 3.67 1.74 -1.25
N GLU A 220 3.47 2.77 -2.08
CA GLU A 220 2.15 3.20 -2.56
C GLU A 220 1.51 2.13 -3.47
N LEU A 221 2.26 1.57 -4.42
CA LEU A 221 1.79 0.48 -5.30
C LEU A 221 1.43 -0.77 -4.50
N LEU A 222 2.22 -1.09 -3.48
CA LEU A 222 1.98 -2.22 -2.59
C LEU A 222 0.72 -2.02 -1.72
N ASN A 223 0.38 -0.79 -1.32
CA ASN A 223 -0.90 -0.49 -0.68
C ASN A 223 -2.10 -0.76 -1.61
N LEU A 224 -1.99 -0.40 -2.90
CA LEU A 224 -3.02 -0.71 -3.91
C LEU A 224 -3.12 -2.23 -4.14
N LEU A 225 -1.99 -2.90 -4.35
CA LEU A 225 -1.94 -4.35 -4.56
C LEU A 225 -2.53 -5.12 -3.37
N ILE A 226 -2.18 -4.77 -2.13
CA ILE A 226 -2.74 -5.40 -0.93
C ILE A 226 -4.24 -5.13 -0.81
N SER A 227 -4.73 -3.96 -1.22
CA SER A 227 -6.17 -3.67 -1.23
C SER A 227 -6.94 -4.55 -2.23
N ILE A 228 -6.38 -4.76 -3.42
CA ILE A 228 -6.95 -5.65 -4.45
C ILE A 228 -6.89 -7.12 -4.01
N LEU A 229 -5.73 -7.57 -3.51
CA LEU A 229 -5.53 -8.93 -3.00
C LEU A 229 -6.43 -9.22 -1.79
N ASN A 230 -6.72 -8.23 -0.94
CA ASN A 230 -7.66 -8.37 0.17
C ASN A 230 -9.09 -8.65 -0.31
N PHE A 231 -9.54 -7.99 -1.39
CA PHE A 231 -10.84 -8.30 -2.02
C PHE A 231 -10.88 -9.72 -2.58
N TRP A 232 -9.85 -10.12 -3.35
CA TRP A 232 -9.76 -11.46 -3.93
C TRP A 232 -9.68 -12.56 -2.86
N LEU A 233 -8.83 -12.38 -1.85
CA LEU A 233 -8.68 -13.31 -0.72
C LEU A 233 -10.01 -13.51 0.01
N MET A 234 -10.76 -12.44 0.25
CA MET A 234 -12.07 -12.51 0.89
C MET A 234 -13.13 -13.22 0.03
N ASP A 235 -13.09 -13.08 -1.30
CA ASP A 235 -14.03 -13.82 -2.18
C ASP A 235 -13.71 -15.32 -2.22
N VAL A 236 -12.42 -15.68 -2.25
CA VAL A 236 -11.95 -17.08 -2.23
C VAL A 236 -12.22 -17.76 -0.90
N VAL A 237 -11.82 -17.16 0.23
CA VAL A 237 -11.90 -17.78 1.57
C VAL A 237 -13.35 -18.05 2.01
N PHE A 238 -14.31 -17.32 1.44
CA PHE A 238 -15.73 -17.43 1.76
C PHE A 238 -16.60 -17.87 0.56
N ASN A 239 -15.99 -18.49 -0.47
CA ASN A 239 -16.65 -19.12 -1.63
C ASN A 239 -17.61 -18.21 -2.44
N GLY A 240 -17.08 -17.20 -3.13
CA GLY A 240 -17.86 -16.26 -3.95
C GLY A 240 -18.63 -15.24 -3.12
N PHE A 241 -18.07 -14.89 -1.97
CA PHE A 241 -18.70 -14.09 -0.93
C PHE A 241 -19.11 -12.69 -1.40
N TRP A 242 -18.23 -11.93 -2.03
CA TRP A 242 -18.57 -10.58 -2.47
C TRP A 242 -19.56 -10.59 -3.63
N HIS A 243 -19.48 -11.60 -4.50
CA HIS A 243 -20.48 -11.82 -5.56
C HIS A 243 -21.87 -12.08 -4.98
N LYS A 244 -22.00 -12.87 -3.90
CA LYS A 244 -23.29 -13.09 -3.22
C LYS A 244 -23.72 -11.88 -2.36
N TYR A 245 -22.76 -11.14 -1.79
CA TYR A 245 -23.02 -10.03 -0.86
C TYR A 245 -23.35 -8.68 -1.54
N ILE A 246 -22.88 -8.42 -2.77
CA ILE A 246 -23.23 -7.19 -3.49
C ILE A 246 -24.73 -7.10 -3.80
N HIS A 247 -25.39 -8.24 -4.05
CA HIS A 247 -26.85 -8.33 -4.20
C HIS A 247 -27.59 -8.02 -2.88
N ALA A 248 -27.01 -8.33 -1.72
CA ALA A 248 -27.57 -7.91 -0.43
C ALA A 248 -27.46 -6.38 -0.27
N LEU A 249 -26.31 -5.77 -0.59
CA LEU A 249 -26.14 -4.32 -0.52
C LEU A 249 -27.09 -3.56 -1.46
N ALA A 250 -27.43 -4.12 -2.63
CA ALA A 250 -28.40 -3.53 -3.55
C ALA A 250 -29.81 -3.38 -2.95
N ALA A 251 -30.14 -4.12 -1.88
CA ALA A 251 -31.42 -3.97 -1.18
C ALA A 251 -31.47 -2.73 -0.25
N ILE A 252 -30.32 -2.20 0.21
CA ILE A 252 -30.27 -1.08 1.17
C ILE A 252 -30.87 0.22 0.57
N PRO A 253 -30.53 0.67 -0.66
CA PRO A 253 -31.14 1.86 -1.25
C PRO A 253 -32.63 1.73 -1.53
N VAL A 254 -33.13 0.50 -1.66
CA VAL A 254 -34.55 0.16 -1.92
C VAL A 254 -35.34 0.00 -0.61
N TYR A 255 -34.65 -0.01 0.55
CA TYR A 255 -35.22 -0.23 1.88
C TYR A 255 -35.89 -1.61 2.05
N ASP A 256 -35.53 -2.61 1.23
CA ASP A 256 -36.08 -3.97 1.34
C ASP A 256 -35.27 -4.80 2.36
N TRP A 257 -35.71 -4.72 3.61
CA TRP A 257 -35.13 -5.50 4.72
C TRP A 257 -35.43 -7.00 4.63
N ASN A 258 -36.42 -7.44 3.85
CA ASN A 258 -36.70 -8.86 3.64
C ASN A 258 -35.68 -9.44 2.67
N LEU A 259 -35.43 -8.76 1.55
CA LEU A 259 -34.38 -9.11 0.59
C LEU A 259 -32.98 -9.06 1.22
N TRP A 260 -32.69 -8.05 2.06
CA TRP A 260 -31.45 -8.01 2.85
C TRP A 260 -31.31 -9.27 3.73
N ASN A 261 -32.34 -9.62 4.50
CA ASN A 261 -32.27 -10.74 5.43
C ASN A 261 -32.18 -12.09 4.71
N LEU A 262 -32.87 -12.26 3.58
CA LEU A 262 -32.75 -13.44 2.72
C LEU A 262 -31.31 -13.58 2.20
N MET A 263 -30.84 -12.62 1.39
CA MET A 263 -29.52 -12.67 0.77
C MET A 263 -28.40 -12.81 1.79
N THR A 264 -28.51 -12.15 2.93
CA THR A 264 -27.48 -12.21 3.97
C THR A 264 -27.51 -13.52 4.76
N SER A 265 -28.67 -14.19 4.89
CA SER A 265 -28.76 -15.50 5.57
C SER A 265 -28.20 -16.65 4.72
N ARG A 266 -28.22 -16.53 3.39
CA ARG A 266 -27.50 -17.45 2.47
C ARG A 266 -26.00 -17.45 2.68
N VAL A 267 -25.45 -16.32 3.13
CA VAL A 267 -24.01 -16.07 3.24
C VAL A 267 -23.52 -16.24 4.68
N PHE A 268 -24.23 -15.61 5.63
CA PHE A 268 -24.05 -15.73 7.07
C PHE A 268 -25.28 -16.40 7.70
N PRO A 269 -25.45 -17.72 7.53
CA PRO A 269 -26.56 -18.46 8.14
C PRO A 269 -26.56 -18.31 9.66
N LYS A 270 -27.74 -17.95 10.18
CA LYS A 270 -28.00 -17.62 11.59
C LYS A 270 -28.53 -18.83 12.37
N VAL A 271 -28.94 -19.87 11.66
CA VAL A 271 -29.44 -21.15 12.16
C VAL A 271 -28.84 -22.26 11.30
N ALA A 272 -28.48 -23.38 11.89
CA ALA A 272 -27.90 -24.53 11.21
C ALA A 272 -28.23 -25.85 11.93
N LYS A 273 -28.05 -26.98 11.25
CA LYS A 273 -28.17 -28.31 11.83
C LYS A 273 -26.83 -28.76 12.44
N CYS A 274 -26.92 -29.60 13.47
CA CYS A 274 -25.82 -30.36 14.04
C CYS A 274 -26.27 -31.84 14.10
N GLU A 275 -25.40 -32.77 13.71
CA GLU A 275 -25.66 -34.21 13.78
C GLU A 275 -24.77 -34.79 14.88
N MET A 276 -25.37 -35.47 15.86
CA MET A 276 -24.66 -36.06 17.00
C MET A 276 -24.98 -37.55 17.12
N PHE A 277 -23.93 -38.37 17.26
CA PHE A 277 -24.06 -39.82 17.43
C PHE A 277 -24.10 -40.17 18.92
N VAL A 278 -25.23 -40.71 19.37
CA VAL A 278 -25.44 -41.17 20.76
C VAL A 278 -25.50 -42.69 20.77
N TYR A 279 -24.72 -43.34 21.63
CA TYR A 279 -24.63 -44.80 21.70
C TYR A 279 -25.43 -45.31 22.90
N GLY A 280 -26.41 -46.17 22.64
CA GLY A 280 -27.14 -46.87 23.69
C GLY A 280 -26.35 -48.04 24.30
N PRO A 281 -26.84 -48.67 25.38
CA PRO A 281 -26.17 -49.83 26.00
C PRO A 281 -26.04 -51.04 25.05
N SER A 282 -26.83 -51.10 23.98
CA SER A 282 -26.74 -52.08 22.89
C SER A 282 -25.64 -51.79 21.86
N GLY A 283 -24.87 -50.72 22.01
CA GLY A 283 -23.79 -50.32 21.09
C GLY A 283 -24.26 -49.73 19.74
N THR A 284 -25.56 -49.79 19.44
CA THR A 284 -26.14 -49.22 18.21
C THR A 284 -26.13 -47.69 18.24
N PRO A 285 -25.66 -47.01 17.17
CA PRO A 285 -25.69 -45.56 17.09
C PRO A 285 -27.11 -45.05 16.83
N ASN A 286 -27.60 -44.18 17.72
CA ASN A 286 -28.74 -43.32 17.44
C ASN A 286 -28.23 -41.96 16.93
N ILE A 287 -28.95 -41.36 15.98
CA ILE A 287 -28.54 -40.13 15.30
C ILE A 287 -29.47 -39.01 15.74
N LEU A 288 -28.94 -38.08 16.53
CA LEU A 288 -29.67 -36.93 17.05
C LEU A 288 -29.40 -35.72 16.16
N ASP A 289 -30.42 -35.32 15.40
CA ASP A 289 -30.44 -34.06 14.65
C ASP A 289 -30.82 -32.90 15.59
N ILE A 290 -29.95 -31.91 15.69
CA ILE A 290 -30.02 -30.82 16.67
C ILE A 290 -30.06 -29.49 15.93
N LEU A 291 -31.01 -28.61 16.29
CA LEU A 291 -31.14 -27.29 15.68
C LEU A 291 -30.37 -26.26 16.51
N CYS A 292 -29.44 -25.53 15.89
CA CYS A 292 -28.60 -24.55 16.58
C CYS A 292 -28.71 -23.16 15.94
N MET A 293 -28.85 -22.14 16.78
CA MET A 293 -28.69 -20.73 16.42
C MET A 293 -27.22 -20.31 16.55
N LEU A 294 -26.75 -19.44 15.67
CA LEU A 294 -25.36 -18.98 15.59
C LEU A 294 -25.26 -17.45 15.81
N PRO A 295 -25.34 -16.95 17.05
CA PRO A 295 -25.23 -15.51 17.34
C PRO A 295 -23.94 -14.87 16.82
N LEU A 296 -22.84 -15.62 16.72
CA LEU A 296 -21.58 -15.16 16.16
C LEU A 296 -21.73 -14.71 14.69
N ASN A 297 -22.60 -15.35 13.89
CA ASN A 297 -22.76 -15.01 12.48
C ASN A 297 -23.58 -13.73 12.25
N ILE A 298 -24.44 -13.36 13.20
CA ILE A 298 -25.12 -12.04 13.21
C ILE A 298 -24.09 -10.92 13.41
N LEU A 299 -23.08 -11.15 14.26
CA LEU A 299 -21.99 -10.20 14.47
C LEU A 299 -21.06 -10.13 13.24
N ASN A 300 -20.74 -11.28 12.61
CA ASN A 300 -20.02 -11.33 11.34
C ASN A 300 -20.74 -10.52 10.24
N GLU A 301 -22.05 -10.72 10.05
CA GLU A 301 -22.88 -9.99 9.07
C GLU A 301 -22.66 -8.47 9.16
N LYS A 302 -22.72 -7.90 10.37
CA LYS A 302 -22.65 -6.45 10.56
C LYS A 302 -21.22 -5.92 10.51
N ILE A 303 -20.24 -6.70 10.97
CA ILE A 303 -18.81 -6.34 10.83
C ILE A 303 -18.40 -6.33 9.35
N PHE A 304 -18.78 -7.35 8.56
CA PHE A 304 -18.42 -7.40 7.15
C PHE A 304 -19.15 -6.38 6.28
N ALA A 305 -20.37 -5.95 6.65
CA ALA A 305 -21.04 -4.81 6.02
C ALA A 305 -20.17 -3.55 6.07
N VAL A 306 -19.63 -3.22 7.26
CA VAL A 306 -18.79 -2.04 7.48
C VAL A 306 -17.42 -2.22 6.83
N LEU A 307 -16.80 -3.40 6.96
CA LEU A 307 -15.49 -3.68 6.35
C LEU A 307 -15.53 -3.64 4.81
N TYR A 308 -16.63 -4.06 4.16
CA TYR A 308 -16.76 -3.97 2.70
C TYR A 308 -16.67 -2.52 2.21
N VAL A 309 -17.50 -1.64 2.78
CA VAL A 309 -17.53 -0.22 2.42
C VAL A 309 -16.18 0.44 2.74
N TRP A 310 -15.55 0.07 3.86
CA TRP A 310 -14.21 0.54 4.21
C TRP A 310 -13.13 0.08 3.24
N PHE A 311 -13.07 -1.20 2.89
CA PHE A 311 -12.11 -1.73 1.91
C PHE A 311 -12.31 -1.11 0.52
N LEU A 312 -13.56 -0.89 0.10
CA LEU A 312 -13.87 -0.25 -1.19
C LEU A 312 -13.40 1.20 -1.21
N PHE A 313 -13.68 1.96 -0.15
CA PHE A 313 -13.19 3.33 0.04
C PHE A 313 -11.65 3.40 0.03
N ILE A 314 -10.98 2.50 0.74
CA ILE A 314 -9.51 2.42 0.79
C ILE A 314 -8.92 2.05 -0.58
N ALA A 315 -9.51 1.10 -1.31
CA ALA A 315 -9.06 0.74 -2.67
C ALA A 315 -9.24 1.90 -3.67
N MET A 316 -10.34 2.65 -3.57
CA MET A 316 -10.55 3.87 -4.37
C MET A 316 -9.51 4.94 -4.05
N LEU A 317 -9.24 5.23 -2.76
CA LEU A 317 -8.20 6.18 -2.37
C LEU A 317 -6.80 5.76 -2.84
N ALA A 318 -6.45 4.48 -2.75
CA ALA A 318 -5.19 3.95 -3.27
C ALA A 318 -5.04 4.19 -4.78
N THR A 319 -6.12 3.92 -5.54
CA THR A 319 -6.17 4.11 -6.99
C THR A 319 -6.02 5.58 -7.36
N ILE A 320 -6.75 6.48 -6.69
CA ILE A 320 -6.65 7.93 -6.86
C ILE A 320 -5.23 8.43 -6.55
N ASN A 321 -4.60 7.92 -5.49
CA ASN A 321 -3.24 8.29 -5.11
C ASN A 321 -2.19 7.87 -6.15
N ILE A 322 -2.30 6.65 -6.70
CA ILE A 322 -1.42 6.17 -7.79
C ILE A 322 -1.63 6.98 -9.08
N LEU A 323 -2.88 7.32 -9.43
CA LEU A 323 -3.16 8.19 -10.58
C LEU A 323 -2.58 9.60 -10.38
N TYR A 324 -2.71 10.17 -9.18
CA TYR A 324 -2.09 11.45 -8.81
C TYR A 324 -0.56 11.42 -8.89
N ARG A 325 0.09 10.35 -8.40
CA ARG A 325 1.53 10.12 -8.54
C ARG A 325 1.97 10.05 -10.00
N LEU A 326 1.25 9.30 -10.83
CA LEU A 326 1.53 9.19 -12.26
C LEU A 326 1.42 10.56 -12.97
N LEU A 327 0.36 11.33 -12.68
CA LEU A 327 0.19 12.68 -13.19
C LEU A 327 1.33 13.63 -12.78
N LEU A 328 1.83 13.54 -11.54
CA LEU A 328 2.98 14.33 -11.09
C LEU A 328 4.29 13.94 -11.81
N ILE A 329 4.50 12.67 -12.13
CA ILE A 329 5.65 12.21 -12.91
C ILE A 329 5.58 12.80 -14.32
N CYS A 330 4.44 12.62 -15.00
CA CYS A 330 4.22 13.06 -16.39
C CYS A 330 4.14 14.58 -16.57
N CYS A 331 3.57 15.35 -15.63
CA CYS A 331 3.26 16.76 -15.82
C CYS A 331 4.21 17.69 -15.01
N PRO A 332 5.29 18.24 -15.62
CA PRO A 332 6.22 19.14 -14.92
C PRO A 332 5.56 20.46 -14.45
N GLU A 333 4.56 20.96 -15.17
CA GLU A 333 3.82 22.16 -14.76
C GLU A 333 2.94 21.91 -13.52
N LEU A 334 2.45 20.68 -13.29
CA LEU A 334 1.74 20.32 -12.07
C LEU A 334 2.69 20.32 -10.87
N ARG A 335 3.91 19.78 -11.05
CA ARG A 335 5.00 19.84 -10.05
C ARG A 335 5.37 21.28 -9.69
N LEU A 336 5.45 22.17 -10.68
CA LEU A 336 5.70 23.60 -10.49
C LEU A 336 4.55 24.31 -9.74
N GLN A 337 3.30 23.99 -10.06
CA GLN A 337 2.11 24.56 -9.42
C GLN A 337 1.95 24.08 -7.97
N LEU A 338 2.18 22.80 -7.68
CA LEU A 338 2.09 22.26 -6.33
C LEU A 338 3.16 22.85 -5.41
N LEU A 339 4.42 22.94 -5.87
CA LEU A 339 5.49 23.54 -5.06
C LEU A 339 5.20 25.03 -4.78
N ARG A 340 4.55 25.73 -5.72
CA ARG A 340 4.15 27.12 -5.58
C ARG A 340 3.11 27.37 -4.47
N THR A 341 2.25 26.41 -4.10
CA THR A 341 1.26 26.65 -3.02
C THR A 341 1.93 26.77 -1.65
N HIS A 342 3.08 26.13 -1.46
CA HIS A 342 3.93 26.24 -0.26
C HIS A 342 4.79 27.53 -0.26
N LEU A 343 4.99 28.17 -1.42
CA LEU A 343 5.88 29.32 -1.61
C LEU A 343 5.13 30.66 -1.65
N ARG A 344 4.81 31.20 -0.48
CA ARG A 344 4.11 32.50 -0.35
C ARG A 344 4.93 33.66 -0.94
N GLY A 345 4.52 34.10 -2.13
CA GLY A 345 4.97 35.35 -2.78
C GLY A 345 6.09 35.23 -3.81
N MET A 346 6.67 34.06 -4.06
CA MET A 346 7.75 33.93 -5.06
C MET A 346 7.20 34.00 -6.51
N PRO A 347 7.87 34.70 -7.47
CA PRO A 347 7.45 34.70 -8.87
C PRO A 347 7.66 33.33 -9.55
N LYS A 348 6.80 33.00 -10.53
CA LYS A 348 6.85 31.69 -11.23
C LYS A 348 8.20 31.41 -11.91
N ALA A 349 8.89 32.45 -12.38
CA ALA A 349 10.16 32.35 -13.09
C ALA A 349 11.29 31.76 -12.23
N HIS A 350 11.49 32.25 -11.00
CA HIS A 350 12.56 31.76 -10.12
C HIS A 350 12.36 30.27 -9.78
N VAL A 351 11.12 29.89 -9.43
CA VAL A 351 10.78 28.47 -9.13
C VAL A 351 11.00 27.58 -10.37
N ARG A 352 10.61 28.03 -11.57
CA ARG A 352 10.81 27.27 -12.81
C ARG A 352 12.30 27.12 -13.16
N GLU A 353 13.12 28.15 -12.97
CA GLU A 353 14.57 28.06 -13.23
C GLU A 353 15.27 27.11 -12.25
N VAL A 354 14.88 27.06 -10.97
CA VAL A 354 15.40 26.04 -10.04
C VAL A 354 14.95 24.62 -10.40
N LEU A 355 13.69 24.45 -10.81
CA LEU A 355 13.15 23.14 -11.18
C LEU A 355 13.61 22.64 -12.55
N ALA A 356 14.14 23.50 -13.43
CA ALA A 356 14.63 23.11 -14.76
C ALA A 356 15.79 22.11 -14.70
N ASN A 357 16.62 22.19 -13.66
CA ASN A 357 17.76 21.29 -13.44
C ASN A 357 17.45 20.16 -12.43
N ALA A 358 16.19 20.00 -11.99
CA ALA A 358 15.80 19.08 -10.92
C ALA A 358 15.01 17.88 -11.46
N GLY A 359 15.40 16.66 -11.06
CA GLY A 359 14.67 15.44 -11.40
C GLY A 359 13.35 15.30 -10.62
N TYR A 360 12.56 14.27 -10.96
CA TYR A 360 11.37 13.92 -10.17
C TYR A 360 11.73 13.61 -8.71
N GLY A 361 12.83 12.89 -8.47
CA GLY A 361 13.33 12.57 -7.13
C GLY A 361 13.70 13.82 -6.34
N ASP A 362 14.45 14.76 -6.94
CA ASP A 362 14.84 16.02 -6.29
C ASP A 362 13.61 16.85 -5.92
N TRP A 363 12.65 16.96 -6.84
CA TRP A 363 11.37 17.64 -6.60
C TRP A 363 10.56 16.96 -5.49
N PHE A 364 10.51 15.61 -5.46
CA PHE A 364 9.80 14.86 -4.43
C PHE A 364 10.40 15.09 -3.03
N VAL A 365 11.73 15.01 -2.90
CA VAL A 365 12.45 15.29 -1.65
C VAL A 365 12.24 16.74 -1.22
N LEU A 366 12.31 17.71 -2.15
CA LEU A 366 12.05 19.12 -1.88
C LEU A 366 10.60 19.39 -1.44
N MET A 367 9.63 18.65 -1.99
CA MET A 367 8.21 18.70 -1.58
C MET A 367 7.99 18.06 -0.20
N CYS A 368 8.67 16.96 0.13
CA CYS A 368 8.64 16.40 1.48
C CYS A 368 9.20 17.38 2.53
N VAL A 369 10.26 18.13 2.19
CA VAL A 369 10.78 19.21 3.04
C VAL A 369 9.76 20.36 3.16
N SER A 370 9.13 20.80 2.07
CA SER A 370 8.16 21.92 2.09
C SER A 370 6.88 21.66 2.91
N ILE A 371 6.59 20.39 3.20
CA ILE A 371 5.46 19.95 4.05
C ILE A 371 5.83 19.91 5.54
N ASN A 372 7.12 19.82 5.86
CA ASN A 372 7.66 19.63 7.22
C ASN A 372 8.40 20.85 7.79
N VAL A 373 8.75 21.81 6.93
CA VAL A 373 9.52 23.02 7.26
C VAL A 373 8.61 24.25 7.23
N ASN A 374 8.87 25.22 8.11
CA ASN A 374 8.21 26.52 8.11
C ASN A 374 8.20 27.18 6.70
N PRO A 375 7.05 27.66 6.19
CA PRO A 375 6.95 28.24 4.83
C PRO A 375 7.87 29.45 4.57
N SER A 376 8.29 30.16 5.62
CA SER A 376 9.31 31.22 5.55
C SER A 376 10.69 30.65 5.20
N LEU A 377 11.19 29.68 5.99
CA LEU A 377 12.49 29.04 5.74
C LEU A 377 12.49 28.31 4.40
N PHE A 378 11.39 27.64 4.03
CA PHE A 378 11.29 26.96 2.74
C PHE A 378 11.37 27.93 1.55
N ARG A 379 10.76 29.12 1.65
CA ARG A 379 10.93 30.19 0.65
C ARG A 379 12.39 30.64 0.57
N GLU A 380 13.01 30.94 1.71
CA GLU A 380 14.35 31.51 1.77
C GLU A 380 15.43 30.51 1.30
N LEU A 381 15.24 29.22 1.58
CA LEU A 381 16.02 28.12 1.01
C LEU A 381 15.98 28.13 -0.53
N LEU A 382 14.78 28.23 -1.11
CA LEU A 382 14.63 28.22 -2.56
C LEU A 382 15.18 29.51 -3.21
N GLU A 383 15.10 30.64 -2.51
CA GLU A 383 15.66 31.93 -2.92
C GLU A 383 17.21 31.90 -2.90
N GLN A 384 17.82 31.25 -1.90
CA GLN A 384 19.26 30.96 -1.88
C GLN A 384 19.70 30.01 -3.00
N LEU A 385 18.95 28.92 -3.24
CA LEU A 385 19.23 27.98 -4.32
C LEU A 385 19.18 28.66 -5.69
N TYR A 386 18.16 29.48 -5.94
CA TYR A 386 18.03 30.31 -7.14
C TYR A 386 19.25 31.23 -7.34
N ALA A 387 19.60 32.03 -6.32
CA ALA A 387 20.74 32.93 -6.39
C ALA A 387 22.07 32.19 -6.65
N LYS A 388 22.25 31.01 -6.04
CA LYS A 388 23.48 30.20 -6.17
C LYS A 388 23.57 29.39 -7.46
N GLN A 389 22.46 29.08 -8.12
CA GLN A 389 22.44 28.55 -9.49
C GLN A 389 22.69 29.66 -10.51
N LYS A 390 22.03 30.81 -10.37
CA LYS A 390 22.25 31.99 -11.23
C LYS A 390 23.71 32.46 -11.19
N GLN A 391 24.33 32.46 -10.00
CA GLN A 391 25.75 32.76 -9.85
C GLN A 391 26.62 31.77 -10.63
N ALA A 392 26.44 30.46 -10.44
CA ALA A 392 27.20 29.43 -11.17
C ALA A 392 27.06 29.56 -12.69
N ARG A 393 25.83 29.71 -13.20
CA ARG A 393 25.54 29.89 -14.62
C ARG A 393 26.23 31.12 -15.22
N SER A 394 26.27 32.24 -14.48
CA SER A 394 26.98 33.46 -14.91
C SER A 394 28.51 33.30 -14.93
N THR A 395 29.06 32.46 -14.03
CA THR A 395 30.47 32.10 -14.02
C THR A 395 30.82 31.20 -15.21
N GLU A 396 29.99 30.20 -15.51
CA GLU A 396 30.15 29.29 -16.64
C GLU A 396 30.12 30.02 -17.99
N THR A 397 29.21 30.98 -18.20
CA THR A 397 29.16 31.78 -19.44
C THR A 397 30.41 32.63 -19.61
N VAL A 398 30.89 33.30 -18.57
CA VAL A 398 32.14 34.11 -18.63
C VAL A 398 33.36 33.23 -18.91
N PHE A 399 33.45 32.03 -18.33
CA PHE A 399 34.53 31.09 -18.66
C PHE A 399 34.42 30.54 -20.10
N ALA A 400 33.21 30.32 -20.62
CA ALA A 400 33.01 29.90 -22.00
C ALA A 400 33.42 30.99 -23.01
N GLU A 401 33.04 32.24 -22.75
CA GLU A 401 33.42 33.41 -23.57
C GLU A 401 34.94 33.64 -23.54
N ALA A 402 35.57 33.58 -22.36
CA ALA A 402 37.03 33.70 -22.22
C ALA A 402 37.78 32.57 -22.95
N LYS A 403 37.26 31.34 -22.92
CA LYS A 403 37.80 30.19 -23.66
C LYS A 403 37.66 30.39 -25.18
N HIS A 404 36.51 30.87 -25.65
CA HIS A 404 36.29 31.14 -27.07
C HIS A 404 37.22 32.25 -27.58
N HIS A 405 37.36 33.34 -26.82
CA HIS A 405 38.21 34.47 -27.19
C HIS A 405 39.71 34.08 -27.23
N SER A 406 40.17 33.24 -26.31
CA SER A 406 41.56 32.75 -26.30
C SER A 406 41.86 31.78 -27.45
N GLN A 407 40.94 30.87 -27.80
CA GLN A 407 41.09 30.06 -29.02
C GLN A 407 41.15 30.92 -30.29
N GLN A 408 40.31 31.95 -30.37
CA GLN A 408 40.28 32.88 -31.50
C GLN A 408 41.58 33.71 -31.62
N LEU A 409 42.19 34.07 -30.49
CA LEU A 409 43.53 34.67 -30.43
C LEU A 409 44.64 33.70 -30.89
N SER A 410 44.58 32.41 -30.57
CA SER A 410 45.58 31.43 -31.03
C SER A 410 45.54 31.17 -32.55
N HIS A 411 44.37 31.22 -33.18
CA HIS A 411 44.29 31.16 -34.64
C HIS A 411 44.83 32.43 -35.31
N LEU A 412 44.64 33.60 -34.68
CA LEU A 412 45.17 34.89 -35.14
C LEU A 412 46.69 35.03 -34.99
N SER A 413 47.34 34.31 -34.07
CA SER A 413 48.81 34.27 -33.98
C SER A 413 49.43 33.35 -35.03
N GLN A 414 48.84 32.16 -35.27
CA GLN A 414 49.28 31.26 -36.33
C GLN A 414 49.18 31.92 -37.72
N ALA A 415 48.03 32.54 -38.04
CA ALA A 415 47.82 33.26 -39.30
C ALA A 415 48.73 34.49 -39.52
N LYS A 416 49.52 34.89 -38.50
CA LYS A 416 50.51 35.96 -38.58
C LYS A 416 51.95 35.47 -38.78
N LEU A 417 52.22 34.18 -38.58
CA LEU A 417 53.57 33.61 -38.73
C LEU A 417 53.90 33.30 -40.20
N ASP A 418 52.90 32.92 -41.01
CA ASP A 418 53.03 32.59 -42.44
C ASP A 418 53.13 33.84 -43.38
N ARG A 419 53.46 35.02 -42.84
CA ARG A 419 53.61 36.28 -43.62
C ARG A 419 54.97 36.95 -43.42
N SER A 420 56.04 36.21 -43.66
CA SER A 420 57.37 36.75 -44.01
C SER A 420 57.82 36.19 -45.36
N PRO A 421 58.18 37.03 -46.35
CA PRO A 421 58.57 36.56 -47.68
C PRO A 421 59.98 35.94 -47.67
N SER A 422 60.16 34.90 -48.47
CA SER A 422 61.42 34.15 -48.59
C SER A 422 62.56 34.97 -49.18
N ARG A 423 63.78 34.74 -48.68
CA ARG A 423 65.03 34.92 -49.43
C ARG A 423 65.88 33.66 -49.28
N ASN A 424 66.38 33.18 -50.41
CA ASN A 424 67.16 31.96 -50.50
C ASN A 424 68.58 32.19 -49.99
N CYS A 425 69.17 31.17 -49.35
CA CYS A 425 70.48 30.69 -49.79
C CYS A 425 70.66 29.21 -49.40
N SER A 426 71.37 28.46 -50.24
CA SER A 426 71.67 27.04 -50.07
C SER A 426 73.15 26.83 -49.77
N LEU A 427 73.49 25.91 -48.87
CA LEU A 427 74.75 25.14 -48.95
C LEU A 427 74.69 23.91 -48.05
N THR A 428 75.24 22.80 -48.55
CA THR A 428 75.33 21.49 -47.89
C THR A 428 76.79 21.16 -47.61
N LEU A 429 77.11 20.59 -46.44
CA LEU A 429 78.19 19.62 -46.25
C LEU A 429 78.12 18.98 -44.85
N ASP A 430 78.41 17.67 -44.80
CA ASP A 430 78.35 16.76 -43.65
C ASP A 430 79.71 16.67 -42.90
N PRO A 431 79.97 15.68 -42.03
CA PRO A 431 79.38 15.45 -40.69
C PRO A 431 80.47 15.23 -39.61
N MET A 432 80.09 14.82 -38.38
CA MET A 432 80.74 13.73 -37.62
C MET A 432 79.96 13.38 -36.33
N ALA A 433 80.01 12.08 -35.97
CA ALA A 433 79.80 11.38 -34.69
C ALA A 433 79.72 12.22 -33.37
N ASP A 434 79.11 11.78 -32.25
CA ASP A 434 78.35 10.57 -31.83
C ASP A 434 77.72 10.89 -30.43
N ARG A 435 76.78 10.16 -29.80
CA ARG A 435 75.98 8.92 -30.02
C ARG A 435 74.60 9.16 -29.31
N HIS A 436 73.70 8.25 -28.88
CA HIS A 436 73.66 6.79 -28.75
C HIS A 436 72.22 6.22 -28.87
N SER A 437 72.13 4.93 -29.20
CA SER A 437 70.98 4.00 -29.15
C SER A 437 70.73 3.48 -27.71
N ILE A 438 69.64 2.79 -27.29
CA ILE A 438 68.37 2.26 -27.86
C ILE A 438 67.38 2.04 -26.65
N GLY A 439 66.07 1.75 -26.71
CA GLY A 439 65.10 1.59 -27.82
C GLY A 439 63.88 0.71 -27.43
N THR A 440 62.66 1.17 -27.75
CA THR A 440 61.34 0.47 -27.83
C THR A 440 61.06 -0.88 -27.09
N LEU A 441 60.04 -0.89 -26.21
CA LEU A 441 58.87 -1.80 -26.34
C LEU A 441 57.65 -1.34 -25.50
N SER A 442 56.48 -1.96 -25.67
CA SER A 442 55.20 -1.57 -25.03
C SER A 442 54.90 -2.32 -23.72
N SER A 443 54.16 -1.70 -22.79
CA SER A 443 53.28 -2.46 -21.88
C SER A 443 52.14 -1.63 -21.23
N HIS A 444 51.00 -2.31 -21.08
CA HIS A 444 49.86 -2.19 -20.15
C HIS A 444 49.45 -0.88 -19.43
N ARG A 445 48.12 -0.78 -19.28
CA ARG A 445 47.43 0.05 -18.27
C ARG A 445 47.64 -0.52 -16.85
N LEU A 446 47.86 0.35 -15.88
CA LEU A 446 47.28 0.23 -14.52
C LEU A 446 47.05 1.64 -13.95
N GLY A 447 46.03 1.82 -13.12
CA GLY A 447 45.63 3.14 -12.58
C GLY A 447 46.15 3.38 -11.16
N VAL A 448 46.45 4.63 -10.83
CA VAL A 448 46.81 5.08 -9.47
C VAL A 448 46.00 6.34 -9.14
N MET A 449 45.40 6.38 -7.94
CA MET A 449 44.62 7.53 -7.47
C MET A 449 45.52 8.66 -6.92
N PRO A 450 45.15 9.94 -7.08
CA PRO A 450 45.66 11.01 -6.23
C PRO A 450 44.98 10.98 -4.85
N THR A 451 45.74 11.21 -3.79
CA THR A 451 45.26 11.24 -2.40
C THR A 451 44.63 12.59 -2.02
N ALA A 452 43.72 12.57 -1.05
CA ALA A 452 43.08 13.78 -0.51
C ALA A 452 43.96 14.45 0.57
N PRO A 453 43.93 15.79 0.71
CA PRO A 453 44.64 16.50 1.77
C PRO A 453 43.91 16.35 3.12
N THR A 454 44.68 16.06 4.17
CA THR A 454 44.17 16.03 5.56
C THR A 454 44.13 17.44 6.16
N LEU A 455 43.07 17.74 6.91
CA LEU A 455 42.96 18.97 7.70
C LEU A 455 42.66 18.62 9.16
N ASN A 456 43.68 18.67 10.02
CA ASN A 456 43.57 18.37 11.44
C ASN A 456 43.17 19.61 12.24
N LEU A 457 42.09 19.52 13.03
CA LEU A 457 41.79 20.43 14.14
C LEU A 457 41.12 19.65 15.28
N MET A 458 41.83 19.52 16.40
CA MET A 458 41.31 19.22 17.73
C MET A 458 40.79 20.53 18.36
N ALA A 459 39.86 20.60 19.31
CA ALA A 459 38.94 19.67 20.01
C ALA A 459 37.96 20.58 20.84
N PRO A 460 37.07 20.11 21.74
CA PRO A 460 36.64 18.74 22.08
C PRO A 460 35.12 18.49 22.01
N ASN A 461 34.74 17.22 22.19
CA ASN A 461 33.43 16.72 22.65
C ASN A 461 32.15 17.33 22.04
N ASP A 462 31.75 16.82 20.87
CA ASP A 462 30.40 16.28 20.64
C ASP A 462 30.46 15.28 19.48
N GLU A 463 29.48 14.37 19.37
CA GLU A 463 29.54 13.25 18.40
C GLU A 463 29.47 13.73 16.94
N ILE A 464 30.53 13.44 16.17
CA ILE A 464 30.61 13.80 14.76
C ILE A 464 29.70 12.87 13.94
N ILE A 465 28.55 13.38 13.50
CA ILE A 465 27.71 12.75 12.48
C ILE A 465 28.47 12.79 11.14
N SER A 466 29.26 11.74 10.91
CA SER A 466 30.06 11.57 9.69
C SER A 466 29.17 11.45 8.45
N MET A 467 29.57 12.16 7.39
CA MET A 467 28.93 12.12 6.08
C MET A 467 29.24 10.82 5.32
N ASP A 468 30.23 10.05 5.79
CA ASP A 468 30.73 8.82 5.15
C ASP A 468 29.73 7.66 5.25
N ARG A 469 28.81 7.70 6.23
CA ARG A 469 27.71 6.72 6.33
C ARG A 469 26.83 6.74 5.07
N PHE A 470 26.55 7.94 4.54
CA PHE A 470 25.81 8.11 3.28
C PHE A 470 26.63 7.71 2.03
N TYR A 471 27.96 7.56 2.17
CA TYR A 471 28.88 7.13 1.12
C TYR A 471 29.10 5.60 1.13
N GLN A 472 28.97 4.97 2.29
CA GLN A 472 28.95 3.51 2.42
C GLN A 472 27.63 2.93 1.89
N GLU A 473 26.49 3.55 2.18
CA GLU A 473 25.18 3.19 1.62
C GLU A 473 25.02 3.45 0.10
N SER A 474 26.05 3.95 -0.59
CA SER A 474 26.08 4.04 -2.06
C SER A 474 26.97 2.99 -2.75
N ASN A 475 27.68 2.16 -1.98
CA ASN A 475 28.60 1.12 -2.46
C ASN A 475 28.17 -0.31 -2.05
N ALA A 476 26.92 -0.47 -1.60
CA ALA A 476 26.29 -1.73 -1.17
C ALA A 476 24.84 -1.79 -1.67
#